data_AF-A0A4U2Z1Y0-F1
#
_entry.id   AF-A0A4U2Z1Y0-F1
#
_cell.length_a   1.000
_cell.length_b   1.000
_cell.length_c   1.000
_cell.angle_alpha   90.00
_cell.angle_beta   90.00
_cell.angle_gamma   90.00
#
_symmetry.space_group_name_H-M   'P 1'
#
loop_
_entity.id
_entity.type
_entity.pdbx_description
1 polymer ?
#
loop_
_entity_poly.entity_id
_entity_poly.type
_entity_poly.pdbx_seq_one_letter_code
_entity_poly.pdbx_strand_id
1 'polypeptide(L)'
;MIEATVLEVICQHRLGDTAIALDILHKVLQLAAKYYYVRTLADEKELLPLLEQYFQLESFAAKWNPYPDYYFNYLQSCTTNVVRHEVLTPREKEVFDLLAKGGTNREIADMLNLSAGTIRVYLSTIYQKLGVKSRSQAILLAKK
;
A
#
# COMPACT_ATOMS: atom_id res chain seq x y z
N MET A 1 -12.12 -19.80 4.47
CA MET A 1 -11.26 -20.06 5.65
C MET A 1 -10.75 -18.76 6.28
N ILE A 2 -10.21 -17.82 5.48
CA ILE A 2 -9.73 -16.51 5.97
C ILE A 2 -10.88 -15.56 6.36
N GLU A 3 -11.97 -15.49 5.59
CA GLU A 3 -13.14 -14.64 5.93
C GLU A 3 -13.79 -15.00 7.27
N ALA A 4 -13.91 -16.30 7.57
CA ALA A 4 -14.47 -16.77 8.84
C ALA A 4 -13.61 -16.36 10.05
N THR A 5 -12.28 -16.37 9.89
CA THR A 5 -11.36 -15.95 10.95
C THR A 5 -11.26 -14.43 11.05
N VAL A 6 -11.43 -13.69 9.95
CA VAL A 6 -11.59 -12.23 9.96
C VAL A 6 -12.84 -11.82 10.75
N LEU A 7 -13.97 -12.49 10.51
CA LEU A 7 -15.20 -12.26 11.29
C LEU A 7 -15.00 -12.60 12.78
N GLU A 8 -14.24 -13.64 13.09
CA GLU A 8 -13.89 -13.98 14.48
C GLU A 8 -13.09 -12.86 15.17
N VAL A 9 -12.09 -12.29 14.49
CA VAL A 9 -11.32 -11.13 14.99
C VAL A 9 -12.25 -9.96 15.31
N ILE A 10 -13.17 -9.63 14.38
CA ILE A 10 -14.12 -8.53 14.54
C ILE A 10 -15.07 -8.80 15.72
N CYS A 11 -15.58 -10.03 15.85
CA CYS A 11 -16.44 -10.42 16.96
C CYS A 11 -15.73 -10.28 18.31
N GLN A 12 -14.49 -10.76 18.43
CA GLN A 12 -13.70 -10.64 19.68
C GLN A 12 -13.39 -9.20 20.03
N HIS A 13 -13.12 -8.35 19.03
CA HIS A 13 -12.94 -6.92 19.25
C HIS A 13 -14.22 -6.25 19.76
N ARG A 14 -15.39 -6.59 19.19
CA ARG A 14 -16.68 -6.09 19.65
C ARG A 14 -17.05 -6.58 21.07
N LEU A 15 -16.55 -7.74 21.48
CA LEU A 15 -16.70 -8.27 22.83
C LEU A 15 -15.78 -7.59 23.87
N GLY A 16 -14.84 -6.75 23.43
CA GLY A 16 -13.91 -6.01 24.29
C GLY A 16 -12.56 -6.69 24.53
N ASP A 17 -12.39 -7.94 24.08
CA ASP A 17 -11.19 -8.74 24.28
C ASP A 17 -10.13 -8.47 23.19
N THR A 18 -9.63 -7.23 23.17
CA THR A 18 -8.65 -6.74 22.18
C THR A 18 -7.37 -7.56 22.13
N ALA A 19 -6.90 -8.11 23.26
CA ALA A 19 -5.70 -8.94 23.31
C ALA A 19 -5.85 -10.25 22.51
N ILE A 20 -7.02 -10.90 22.63
CA ILE A 20 -7.33 -12.12 21.88
C ILE A 20 -7.53 -11.80 20.41
N ALA A 21 -8.24 -10.70 20.11
CA ALA A 21 -8.43 -10.22 18.73
C ALA A 21 -7.09 -10.01 18.01
N LEU A 22 -6.09 -9.44 18.68
CA LEU A 22 -4.75 -9.22 18.12
C LEU A 22 -3.96 -10.53 17.89
N ASP A 23 -4.08 -11.54 18.76
CA ASP A 23 -3.44 -12.84 18.57
C ASP A 23 -4.07 -13.61 17.39
N ILE A 24 -5.39 -13.56 17.26
CA ILE A 24 -6.10 -14.14 16.11
C ILE A 24 -5.76 -13.38 14.83
N LEU A 25 -5.71 -12.04 14.89
CA LEU A 25 -5.31 -11.18 13.77
C LEU A 25 -3.92 -11.56 13.27
N HIS A 26 -2.96 -11.78 14.18
CA HIS A 26 -1.62 -12.24 13.81
C HIS A 26 -1.68 -13.54 12.98
N LYS A 27 -2.43 -14.56 13.42
CA LYS A 27 -2.58 -15.84 12.70
C LYS A 27 -3.26 -15.66 11.34
N VAL A 28 -4.27 -14.78 11.26
CA VAL A 28 -4.93 -14.43 10.00
C VAL A 28 -3.97 -13.79 9.03
N LEU A 29 -3.16 -12.83 9.49
CA LEU A 29 -2.14 -12.17 8.68
C LEU A 29 -1.09 -13.17 8.17
N GLN A 30 -0.68 -14.13 9.00
CA GLN A 30 0.24 -15.20 8.60
C GLN A 30 -0.33 -16.07 7.46
N LEU A 31 -1.59 -16.47 7.57
CA LEU A 31 -2.28 -17.23 6.53
C LEU A 31 -2.49 -16.39 5.27
N ALA A 32 -2.94 -15.14 5.41
CA ALA A 32 -3.19 -14.25 4.31
C ALA A 32 -1.91 -13.92 3.53
N ALA A 33 -0.78 -13.72 4.22
CA ALA A 33 0.52 -13.49 3.62
C ALA A 33 1.02 -14.71 2.82
N LYS A 34 0.80 -15.93 3.31
CA LYS A 34 1.15 -17.17 2.59
C LYS A 34 0.46 -17.28 1.22
N TYR A 35 -0.74 -16.72 1.10
CA TYR A 35 -1.55 -16.78 -0.12
C TYR A 35 -1.71 -15.41 -0.81
N TYR A 36 -0.96 -14.38 -0.41
CA TYR A 36 -1.01 -13.03 -0.97
C TYR A 36 -2.41 -12.36 -0.95
N TYR A 37 -3.26 -12.73 0.02
CA TYR A 37 -4.56 -12.08 0.21
C TYR A 37 -4.39 -10.78 0.98
N VAL A 38 -4.44 -9.65 0.27
CA VAL A 38 -4.31 -8.32 0.87
C VAL A 38 -5.66 -7.60 0.84
N ARG A 39 -6.35 -7.72 -0.30
CA ARG A 39 -7.58 -6.98 -0.56
C ARG A 39 -8.72 -7.37 0.38
N THR A 40 -8.84 -8.66 0.70
CA THR A 40 -9.80 -9.19 1.68
C THR A 40 -9.65 -8.59 3.07
N LEU A 41 -8.43 -8.21 3.46
CA LEU A 41 -8.17 -7.58 4.77
C LEU A 41 -8.31 -6.06 4.70
N ALA A 42 -7.89 -5.46 3.59
CA ALA A 42 -7.92 -4.01 3.38
C ALA A 42 -9.33 -3.47 3.14
N ASP A 43 -10.24 -4.26 2.56
CA ASP A 43 -11.62 -3.86 2.31
C ASP A 43 -12.49 -3.89 3.59
N GLU A 44 -12.01 -4.55 4.66
CA GLU A 44 -12.74 -4.69 5.92
C GLU A 44 -12.50 -3.52 6.87
N LYS A 45 -13.43 -2.55 6.84
CA LYS A 45 -13.32 -1.29 7.60
C LYS A 45 -13.21 -1.48 9.11
N GLU A 46 -13.84 -2.51 9.66
CA GLU A 46 -13.80 -2.81 11.09
C GLU A 46 -12.45 -3.38 11.54
N LEU A 47 -11.66 -3.89 10.60
CA LEU A 47 -10.31 -4.40 10.87
C LEU A 47 -9.26 -3.28 10.90
N LEU A 48 -9.50 -2.16 10.22
CA LEU A 48 -8.55 -1.04 10.10
C LEU A 48 -8.02 -0.52 11.45
N PRO A 49 -8.85 -0.21 12.47
CA PRO A 49 -8.33 0.27 13.75
C PRO A 49 -7.47 -0.78 14.48
N LEU A 50 -7.81 -2.07 14.31
CA LEU A 50 -7.02 -3.18 14.86
C LEU A 50 -5.70 -3.35 14.13
N LEU A 51 -5.69 -3.19 12.80
CA LEU A 51 -4.47 -3.22 11.99
C LEU A 51 -3.55 -2.06 12.37
N GLU A 52 -4.09 -0.84 12.52
CA GLU A 52 -3.34 0.31 13.00
C GLU A 52 -2.73 0.04 14.38
N GLN A 53 -3.53 -0.44 15.33
CA GLN A 53 -3.05 -0.80 16.66
C GLN A 53 -1.99 -1.91 16.60
N TYR A 54 -2.19 -2.90 15.73
CA TYR A 54 -1.23 -3.99 15.50
C TYR A 54 0.12 -3.46 14.96
N PHE A 55 0.10 -2.52 14.02
CA PHE A 55 1.32 -1.93 13.44
C PHE A 55 2.12 -1.07 14.42
N GLN A 56 1.49 -0.54 15.46
CA GLN A 56 2.19 0.24 16.50
C GLN A 56 2.87 -0.63 17.57
N LEU A 57 2.61 -1.96 17.59
CA LEU A 57 3.16 -2.84 18.61
C LEU A 57 4.56 -3.35 18.22
N GLU A 58 5.60 -2.73 18.78
CA GLU A 58 7.01 -3.15 18.63
C GLU A 58 7.23 -4.61 19.07
N SER A 59 6.52 -5.07 20.10
CA SER A 59 6.61 -6.42 20.66
C SER A 59 6.17 -7.53 19.69
N PHE A 60 5.28 -7.22 18.74
CA PHE A 60 4.80 -8.20 17.76
C PHE A 60 5.68 -8.24 16.50
N ALA A 61 6.37 -7.14 16.17
CA ALA A 61 7.38 -7.12 15.10
C ALA A 61 8.51 -8.12 15.37
N ALA A 62 8.94 -8.29 16.63
CA ALA A 62 9.94 -9.28 17.01
C ALA A 62 9.46 -10.74 16.86
N LYS A 63 8.14 -10.96 16.96
CA LYS A 63 7.48 -12.26 16.72
C LYS A 63 7.18 -12.49 15.24
N TRP A 64 7.38 -11.47 14.40
CA TRP A 64 7.08 -11.44 12.97
C TRP A 64 8.35 -11.70 12.17
N ASN A 65 8.69 -12.97 12.00
CA ASN A 65 9.63 -13.42 10.97
C ASN A 65 9.15 -14.82 10.52
N PRO A 66 8.49 -14.96 9.36
CA PRO A 66 9.20 -14.93 8.08
C PRO A 66 8.33 -14.47 6.88
N TYR A 67 7.71 -13.29 6.91
CA TYR A 67 6.97 -12.79 5.75
C TYR A 67 7.77 -11.69 5.04
N PRO A 68 7.89 -11.73 3.70
CA PRO A 68 8.65 -10.74 2.95
C PRO A 68 8.14 -9.34 3.27
N ASP A 69 9.05 -8.40 3.56
CA ASP A 69 8.75 -6.99 3.85
C ASP A 69 7.78 -6.37 2.82
N TYR A 70 7.78 -6.90 1.59
CA TYR A 70 6.84 -6.56 0.53
C TYR A 70 5.36 -6.71 0.94
N TYR A 71 4.95 -7.81 1.57
CA TYR A 71 3.54 -8.03 1.95
C TYR A 71 3.10 -7.04 3.05
N PHE A 72 3.97 -6.81 4.03
CA PHE A 72 3.71 -5.89 5.13
C PHE A 72 3.62 -4.44 4.65
N ASN A 73 4.58 -4.02 3.83
CA ASN A 73 4.58 -2.68 3.22
C ASN A 73 3.34 -2.48 2.35
N TYR A 74 2.94 -3.50 1.59
CA TYR A 74 1.74 -3.44 0.76
C TYR A 74 0.46 -3.38 1.61
N LEU A 75 0.31 -4.22 2.64
CA LEU A 75 -0.82 -4.18 3.57
C LEU A 75 -0.90 -2.84 4.31
N GLN A 76 0.22 -2.31 4.81
CA GLN A 76 0.29 -1.02 5.49
C GLN A 76 -0.10 0.13 4.54
N SER A 77 0.31 0.05 3.27
CA SER A 77 -0.07 1.04 2.25
C SER A 77 -1.57 1.05 1.94
N CYS A 78 -2.22 -0.11 2.04
CA CYS A 78 -3.67 -0.22 1.82
C CYS A 78 -4.52 0.21 3.04
N THR A 79 -3.95 0.23 4.24
CA THR A 79 -4.72 0.30 5.50
C THR A 79 -4.45 1.57 6.30
N THR A 80 -3.25 2.12 6.21
CA THR A 80 -2.88 3.33 6.95
C THR A 80 -2.77 4.51 6.00
N ASN A 81 -3.51 5.58 6.28
CA ASN A 81 -3.41 6.87 5.58
C ASN A 81 -2.15 7.63 6.05
N VAL A 82 -1.03 6.92 6.24
CA VAL A 82 0.26 7.57 6.43
C VAL A 82 0.76 7.88 5.04
N VAL A 83 0.93 9.17 4.76
CA VAL A 83 1.57 9.72 3.56
C VAL A 83 2.99 9.18 3.47
N ARG A 84 3.13 7.95 3.01
CA ARG A 84 4.39 7.34 2.63
C ARG A 84 4.29 7.20 1.14
N HIS A 85 5.01 8.09 0.44
CA HIS A 85 5.25 8.02 -0.98
C HIS A 85 5.16 6.58 -1.44
N GLU A 86 4.06 6.21 -2.10
CA GLU A 86 3.95 4.90 -2.70
C GLU A 86 5.23 4.72 -3.52
N VAL A 87 5.99 3.67 -3.20
CA VAL A 87 7.22 3.38 -3.91
C VAL A 87 6.80 3.10 -5.35
N LEU A 88 6.97 4.11 -6.21
CA LEU A 88 6.68 3.99 -7.62
C LEU A 88 7.37 2.72 -8.12
N THR A 89 6.64 1.89 -8.86
CA THR A 89 7.24 0.73 -9.51
C THR A 89 8.41 1.19 -10.39
N PRO A 90 9.40 0.34 -10.70
CA PRO A 90 10.56 0.74 -11.48
C PRO A 90 10.18 1.49 -12.77
N ARG A 91 9.12 1.03 -13.46
CA ARG A 91 8.63 1.66 -14.68
C ARG A 91 7.94 3.00 -14.45
N GLU A 92 7.17 3.13 -13.38
CA GLU A 92 6.56 4.42 -12.99
C GLU A 92 7.62 5.43 -12.56
N LYS A 93 8.69 4.97 -11.91
CA LYS A 93 9.83 5.79 -11.53
C LYS A 93 10.56 6.34 -12.76
N GLU A 94 10.82 5.51 -13.78
CA GLU A 94 11.39 5.97 -15.05
C GLU A 94 10.55 7.08 -15.71
N VAL A 95 9.23 6.90 -15.74
CA VAL A 95 8.31 7.92 -16.27
C VAL A 95 8.35 9.20 -15.42
N PHE A 96 8.38 9.06 -14.09
CA PHE A 96 8.44 10.18 -13.16
C PHE A 96 9.76 10.95 -13.23
N ASP A 97 10.90 10.27 -13.41
CA ASP A 97 12.20 10.90 -13.54
C ASP A 97 12.30 11.72 -14.84
N LEU A 98 11.72 11.23 -15.94
CA LEU A 98 11.64 11.99 -17.20
C LEU A 98 10.67 13.17 -17.09
N LEU A 99 9.56 13.01 -16.35
CA LEU A 99 8.65 14.12 -16.01
C LEU A 99 9.36 15.21 -15.20
N ALA A 100 10.16 14.81 -14.20
CA ALA A 100 10.89 15.71 -13.31
C ALA A 100 11.92 16.56 -14.08
N LYS A 101 12.52 15.99 -15.13
CA LYS A 101 13.41 16.69 -16.07
C LYS A 101 12.67 17.66 -17.01
N GLY A 102 11.34 17.72 -16.94
CA GLY A 102 10.50 18.61 -17.74
C GLY A 102 9.97 18.00 -19.04
N GLY A 103 10.23 16.72 -19.33
CA GLY A 103 9.89 16.10 -20.60
C GLY A 103 8.38 16.07 -20.89
N THR A 104 7.97 16.41 -22.11
CA THR A 104 6.55 16.35 -22.50
C THR A 104 6.05 14.91 -22.62
N ASN A 105 4.73 14.68 -22.56
CA ASN A 105 4.19 13.32 -22.66
C ASN A 105 4.58 12.62 -23.98
N ARG A 106 4.85 13.37 -25.05
CA ARG A 106 5.36 12.84 -26.32
C ARG A 106 6.83 12.46 -26.20
N GLU A 107 7.67 13.35 -25.68
CA GLU A 107 9.10 13.06 -25.47
C GLU A 107 9.35 11.86 -24.55
N ILE A 108 8.57 11.77 -23.46
CA ILE A 108 8.62 10.61 -22.55
C ILE A 108 8.20 9.33 -23.27
N ALA A 109 7.16 9.42 -24.10
CA ALA A 109 6.67 8.28 -24.88
C ALA A 109 7.74 7.81 -25.88
N ASP A 110 8.39 8.74 -26.59
CA ASP A 110 9.44 8.44 -27.55
C ASP A 110 10.67 7.83 -26.85
N MET A 111 11.09 8.38 -25.71
CA MET A 111 12.23 7.84 -24.92
C MET A 111 11.97 6.42 -24.38
N LEU A 112 10.73 6.10 -24.05
CA LEU A 112 10.36 4.80 -23.46
C LEU A 112 9.80 3.80 -24.49
N ASN A 113 9.74 4.17 -25.78
CA ASN A 113 9.09 3.41 -26.85
C ASN A 113 7.63 3.04 -26.51
N LEU A 114 6.86 4.00 -25.98
CA LEU A 114 5.47 3.85 -25.61
C LEU A 114 4.59 4.83 -26.38
N SER A 115 3.27 4.69 -26.28
CA SER A 115 2.35 5.69 -26.80
C SER A 115 2.14 6.84 -25.80
N ALA A 116 1.86 8.04 -26.30
CA ALA A 116 1.49 9.17 -25.44
C ALA A 116 0.22 8.89 -24.60
N GLY A 117 -0.68 8.03 -25.08
CA GLY A 117 -1.83 7.55 -24.32
C GLY A 117 -1.41 6.68 -23.13
N THR A 118 -0.45 5.78 -23.34
CA THR A 118 0.14 4.95 -22.28
C THR A 118 0.82 5.81 -21.21
N ILE A 119 1.56 6.86 -21.61
CA ILE A 119 2.17 7.79 -20.66
C ILE A 119 1.11 8.55 -19.84
N ARG A 120 -0.03 8.94 -20.43
CA ARG A 120 -1.12 9.57 -19.66
C ARG A 120 -1.66 8.65 -18.57
N VAL A 121 -1.80 7.36 -18.86
CA VAL A 121 -2.22 6.36 -17.87
C VAL A 121 -1.19 6.25 -16.75
N TYR A 122 0.08 6.07 -17.09
CA TYR A 122 1.16 6.03 -16.09
C TYR A 122 1.17 7.29 -15.20
N LEU A 123 1.06 8.48 -15.78
CA LEU A 123 1.02 9.73 -15.03
C LEU A 123 -0.21 9.85 -14.14
N SER A 124 -1.38 9.38 -14.59
CA SER A 124 -2.59 9.36 -13.76
C SER A 124 -2.39 8.49 -12.53
N THR A 125 -1.84 7.29 -12.72
CA THR A 125 -1.51 6.38 -11.62
C THR A 125 -0.47 7.03 -10.69
N ILE A 126 0.65 7.51 -11.23
CA ILE A 126 1.71 8.19 -10.45
C ILE A 126 1.15 9.36 -9.62
N TYR A 127 0.27 10.19 -10.19
CA TYR A 127 -0.32 11.31 -9.45
C TYR A 127 -1.20 10.84 -8.30
N GLN A 128 -1.98 9.79 -8.52
CA GLN A 128 -2.80 9.16 -7.49
C GLN A 128 -1.92 8.59 -6.36
N LYS A 129 -0.84 7.88 -6.73
CA LYS A 129 0.16 7.30 -5.84
C LYS A 129 0.92 8.34 -5.01
N LEU A 130 1.19 9.51 -5.59
CA LEU A 130 1.88 10.62 -4.94
C LEU A 130 0.93 11.62 -4.25
N GLY A 131 -0.39 11.41 -4.35
CA GLY A 131 -1.39 12.32 -3.77
C GLY A 131 -1.43 13.72 -4.39
N VAL A 132 -0.95 13.89 -5.63
CA VAL A 132 -0.87 15.19 -6.32
C VAL A 132 -1.97 15.33 -7.36
N LYS A 133 -2.42 16.57 -7.61
CA LYS A 133 -3.49 16.86 -8.57
C LYS A 133 -2.99 17.54 -9.84
N SER A 134 -1.73 17.99 -9.87
CA SER A 134 -1.19 18.72 -11.00
C SER A 134 0.25 18.32 -11.32
N ARG A 135 0.59 18.47 -12.60
CA ARG A 135 1.96 18.26 -13.11
C ARG A 135 2.98 19.12 -12.37
N SER A 136 2.64 20.37 -12.08
CA SER A 136 3.52 21.28 -11.34
C SER A 136 3.78 20.81 -9.92
N GLN A 137 2.76 20.27 -9.23
CA GLN A 137 2.93 19.67 -7.91
C GLN A 137 3.82 18.41 -7.96
N ALA A 138 3.64 17.56 -8.98
CA ALA A 138 4.48 16.38 -9.18
C ALA A 138 5.95 16.75 -9.41
N ILE A 139 6.21 17.78 -10.23
CA ILE A 139 7.57 18.29 -10.48
C ILE A 139 8.17 18.92 -9.21
N LEU A 140 7.37 19.64 -8.43
CA LEU A 140 7.83 20.23 -7.17
C LEU A 140 8.25 19.15 -6.16
N LEU A 141 7.50 18.05 -6.09
CA LEU A 141 7.88 16.90 -5.26
C LEU A 141 9.18 16.25 -5.73
N ALA A 142 9.42 16.18 -7.05
CA ALA A 142 10.67 15.61 -7.58
C ALA A 142 11.91 16.47 -7.32
N LYS A 143 11.72 17.77 -7.06
CA LYS A 143 12.81 18.72 -6.78
C LYS A 143 13.19 18.80 -5.30
N LYS A 144 12.45 18.14 -4.43
CA LYS A 144 12.62 18.15 -2.98
C LYS A 144 13.48 16.97 -2.54
#